data_AF-F0M3K2-F1
#
_entry.id   AF-F0M3K2-F1
#
_cell.length_a   1.000
_cell.length_b   1.000
_cell.length_c   1.000
_cell.angle_alpha   90.00
_cell.angle_beta   90.00
_cell.angle_gamma   90.00
#
_symmetry.space_group_name_H-M   'P 1'
#
loop_
_entity.id
_entity.type
_entity.pdbx_description
1 polymer ?
#
loop_
_entity_poly.entity_id
_entity_poly.type
_entity_poly.pdbx_seq_one_letter_code
_entity_poly.pdbx_strand_id
1 'polypeptide(L)'
;MPELGRIYWTRQGLRLAYSAVTIWIAVAMMTALGSKPAPAAGAGPSAAAAVLSGMVENVVAAVALPGVAAVVLGITAAVITGRDVRRRDPVRRFTRQQRREGMTRAGGLCELEAGFGRRCGRPAEHGDHFYPWSKGGSTSLQNFVAACARCNRAKRANIPSPGQQQRMERRRREYLPPSSSVSVGERHPLP
;
A
#
# COMPACT_ATOMS: atom_id res chain seq x y z
N MET A 1 9.36 4.19 -16.08
CA MET A 1 8.07 4.85 -15.77
C MET A 1 8.13 5.54 -14.41
N PRO A 2 8.43 6.84 -14.34
CA PRO A 2 8.55 7.58 -13.07
C PRO A 2 7.24 7.61 -12.23
N GLU A 3 6.10 7.34 -12.86
CA GLU A 3 4.78 7.36 -12.21
C GLU A 3 4.62 6.28 -11.10
N LEU A 4 5.03 5.04 -11.36
CA LEU A 4 4.84 3.95 -10.38
C LEU A 4 5.65 4.17 -9.11
N GLY A 5 6.87 4.70 -9.24
CA GLY A 5 7.70 5.00 -8.08
C GLY A 5 7.15 6.14 -7.23
N ARG A 6 6.60 7.19 -7.86
CA ARG A 6 5.87 8.24 -7.14
C ARG A 6 4.72 7.64 -6.34
N ILE A 7 3.89 6.80 -6.96
CA ILE A 7 2.76 6.14 -6.29
C ILE A 7 3.24 5.30 -5.11
N TYR A 8 4.28 4.48 -5.29
CA TYR A 8 4.84 3.66 -4.21
C TYR A 8 5.27 4.52 -3.02
N TRP A 9 6.07 5.56 -3.25
CA TRP A 9 6.56 6.43 -2.17
C TRP A 9 5.45 7.24 -1.51
N THR A 10 4.44 7.70 -2.26
CA THR A 10 3.25 8.33 -1.66
C THR A 10 2.53 7.39 -0.70
N ARG A 11 2.39 6.10 -1.05
CA ARG A 11 1.75 5.10 -0.17
C ARG A 11 2.58 4.79 1.06
N GLN A 12 3.90 4.69 0.88
CA GLN A 12 4.80 4.43 1.99
C GLN A 12 4.85 5.63 2.94
N GLY A 13 4.91 6.85 2.41
CA GLY A 13 4.84 8.09 3.19
C GLY A 13 3.53 8.20 3.98
N LEU A 14 2.38 7.92 3.36
CA LEU A 14 1.08 7.92 4.04
C LEU A 14 1.04 6.91 5.20
N ARG A 15 1.58 5.71 5.01
CA ARG A 15 1.67 4.70 6.08
C ARG A 15 2.57 5.16 7.22
N LEU A 16 3.75 5.68 6.90
CA LEU A 16 4.69 6.19 7.91
C LEU A 16 4.09 7.36 8.68
N ALA A 17 3.44 8.31 7.99
CA ALA A 17 2.74 9.42 8.61
C ALA A 17 1.63 8.94 9.55
N TYR A 18 0.83 7.97 9.12
CA TYR A 18 -0.23 7.39 9.96
C TYR A 18 0.34 6.71 11.22
N SER A 19 1.42 5.93 11.07
CA SER A 19 2.12 5.32 12.21
C SER A 19 2.67 6.39 13.17
N ALA A 20 3.31 7.44 12.65
CA ALA A 20 3.86 8.52 13.46
C ALA A 20 2.76 9.27 14.23
N VAL A 21 1.64 9.59 13.57
CA VAL A 21 0.48 10.23 14.21
C VAL A 21 -0.13 9.31 15.27
N THR A 22 -0.25 8.02 15.01
CA THR A 22 -0.77 7.06 16.00
C THR A 22 0.11 7.00 17.25
N ILE A 23 1.42 6.97 17.07
CA ILE A 23 2.39 7.03 18.18
C ILE A 23 2.25 8.36 18.92
N TRP A 24 2.11 9.48 18.20
CA TRP A 24 1.93 10.79 18.81
C TRP A 24 0.65 10.86 19.66
N ILE A 25 -0.49 10.37 19.16
CA ILE A 25 -1.73 10.28 19.94
C ILE A 25 -1.52 9.45 21.21
N ALA A 26 -0.89 8.28 21.08
CA ALA A 26 -0.66 7.38 22.21
C ALA A 26 0.23 8.04 23.28
N VAL A 27 1.33 8.70 22.87
CA VAL A 27 2.22 9.42 23.78
C VAL A 27 1.49 10.59 24.45
N ALA A 28 0.78 11.42 23.67
CA ALA A 28 0.02 12.56 24.18
C ALA A 28 -1.05 12.14 25.20
N MET A 29 -1.74 11.03 24.93
CA MET A 29 -2.73 10.46 25.85
C MET A 29 -2.08 9.95 27.14
N MET A 30 -0.96 9.21 27.05
CA MET A 30 -0.23 8.74 28.23
C MET A 30 0.31 9.89 29.08
N THR A 31 0.84 10.94 28.46
CA THR A 31 1.32 12.13 29.18
C THR A 31 0.18 12.88 29.86
N ALA A 32 -0.95 13.04 29.18
CA ALA A 32 -2.12 13.75 29.74
C ALA A 32 -2.73 13.01 30.94
N LEU A 33 -2.78 11.68 30.88
CA LEU A 33 -3.25 10.84 32.00
C LEU A 33 -2.26 10.78 33.18
N GLY A 34 -0.97 10.96 32.92
CA GLY A 34 0.08 10.99 33.95
C GLY A 34 0.22 12.34 34.65
N SER A 35 -0.38 13.42 34.12
CA SER A 35 -0.36 14.75 34.75
C SER A 35 -1.12 14.74 36.07
N LYS A 36 -0.47 15.22 37.16
CA LYS A 36 -1.16 15.42 38.44
C LYS A 36 -2.27 16.47 38.27
N PRO A 37 -3.50 16.20 38.73
CA PRO A 37 -4.54 17.22 38.73
C PRO A 37 -4.15 18.35 39.68
N ALA A 38 -4.58 19.58 39.36
CA ALA A 38 -4.45 20.71 40.27
C ALA A 38 -5.15 20.39 41.61
N PRO A 39 -4.62 20.86 42.75
CA PRO A 39 -5.23 20.60 44.05
C PRO A 39 -6.66 21.13 44.08
N ALA A 40 -7.65 20.24 44.27
CA ALA A 40 -9.05 20.62 44.38
C ALA A 40 -9.32 21.26 45.75
N ALA A 41 -10.01 22.41 45.75
CA ALA A 41 -10.43 23.08 46.99
C ALA A 41 -11.63 22.34 47.60
N GLY A 42 -11.37 21.46 48.57
CA GLY A 42 -12.38 20.82 49.43
C GLY A 42 -12.68 19.36 49.11
N ALA A 43 -13.18 18.63 50.11
CA ALA A 43 -13.58 17.23 49.98
C ALA A 43 -15.11 17.12 49.79
N GLY A 44 -15.55 16.66 48.61
CA GLY A 44 -16.96 16.45 48.29
C GLY A 44 -17.17 15.89 46.87
N PRO A 45 -18.36 15.38 46.52
CA PRO A 45 -18.66 14.82 45.19
C PRO A 45 -18.45 15.82 44.05
N SER A 46 -18.58 17.12 44.31
CA SER A 46 -18.26 18.21 43.38
C SER A 46 -16.75 18.33 43.08
N ALA A 47 -15.89 18.04 44.06
CA ALA A 47 -14.44 18.06 43.88
C ALA A 47 -13.97 16.88 43.01
N ALA A 48 -14.56 15.69 43.19
CA ALA A 48 -14.29 14.53 42.35
C ALA A 48 -14.70 14.77 40.89
N ALA A 49 -15.88 15.38 40.67
CA ALA A 49 -16.34 15.75 39.34
C ALA A 49 -15.41 16.76 38.66
N ALA A 50 -14.94 17.78 39.38
CA ALA A 50 -14.00 18.78 38.85
C ALA A 50 -12.66 18.18 38.42
N VAL A 51 -12.11 17.25 39.21
CA VAL A 51 -10.88 16.53 38.85
C VAL A 51 -11.07 15.71 37.57
N LEU A 52 -12.19 15.00 37.44
CA LEU A 52 -12.51 14.23 36.24
C LEU A 52 -12.67 15.12 35.01
N SER A 53 -13.39 16.24 35.11
CA SER A 53 -13.54 17.21 34.02
C SER A 53 -12.19 17.79 33.58
N GLY A 54 -11.32 18.17 34.53
CA GLY A 54 -9.98 18.66 34.21
C GLY A 54 -9.08 17.61 33.54
N MET A 55 -9.17 16.34 33.96
CA MET A 55 -8.48 15.24 33.28
C MET A 55 -8.98 15.08 31.84
N VAL A 56 -10.30 15.16 31.61
CA VAL A 56 -10.89 15.08 30.26
C VAL A 56 -10.41 16.25 29.41
N GLU A 57 -10.43 17.49 29.92
CA GLU A 57 -9.96 18.67 29.19
C GLU A 57 -8.48 18.55 28.79
N ASN A 58 -7.62 18.09 29.71
CA ASN A 58 -6.19 17.87 29.43
C ASN A 58 -5.97 16.82 28.35
N VAL A 59 -6.71 15.71 28.39
CA VAL A 59 -6.63 14.66 27.36
C VAL A 59 -7.11 15.20 26.02
N VAL A 60 -8.26 15.87 25.97
CA VAL A 60 -8.82 16.45 24.75
C VAL A 60 -7.85 17.45 24.13
N ALA A 61 -7.30 18.37 24.93
CA ALA A 61 -6.31 19.33 24.47
C ALA A 61 -5.06 18.65 23.90
N ALA A 62 -4.56 17.62 24.58
CA ALA A 62 -3.35 16.89 24.17
C ALA A 62 -3.54 16.10 22.86
N VAL A 63 -4.73 15.54 22.62
CA VAL A 63 -5.00 14.71 21.43
C VAL A 63 -5.63 15.48 20.28
N ALA A 64 -6.10 16.72 20.48
CA ALA A 64 -6.81 17.49 19.45
C ALA A 64 -6.00 17.65 18.16
N LEU A 65 -4.75 18.14 18.26
CA LEU A 65 -3.89 18.36 17.10
C LEU A 65 -3.52 17.06 16.37
N PRO A 66 -2.98 16.01 17.03
CA PRO A 66 -2.70 14.76 16.34
C PRO A 66 -3.98 14.04 15.86
N GLY A 67 -5.11 14.25 16.53
CA GLY A 67 -6.43 13.79 16.09
C GLY A 67 -6.84 14.41 14.76
N VAL A 68 -6.71 15.73 14.61
CA VAL A 68 -6.94 16.42 13.32
C VAL A 68 -6.00 15.89 12.23
N ALA A 69 -4.72 15.69 12.54
CA ALA A 69 -3.77 15.10 11.60
C ALA A 69 -4.21 13.68 11.15
N ALA A 70 -4.69 12.85 12.08
CA ALA A 70 -5.20 11.52 11.76
C ALA A 70 -6.41 11.58 10.82
N VAL A 71 -7.33 12.52 11.03
CA VAL A 71 -8.49 12.75 10.16
C VAL A 71 -8.04 13.16 8.76
N VAL A 72 -7.12 14.11 8.63
CA VAL A 72 -6.60 14.56 7.32
C VAL A 72 -5.91 13.42 6.57
N LEU A 73 -5.10 12.60 7.26
CA LEU A 73 -4.49 11.41 6.67
C LEU A 73 -5.53 10.37 6.26
N GLY A 74 -6.60 10.19 7.06
CA GLY A 74 -7.73 9.32 6.74
C GLY A 74 -8.49 9.76 5.48
N ILE A 75 -8.80 11.05 5.37
CA ILE A 75 -9.43 11.63 4.17
C ILE A 75 -8.51 11.45 2.96
N THR A 76 -7.22 11.72 3.11
CA THR A 76 -6.23 11.53 2.04
C THR A 76 -6.20 10.07 1.57
N ALA A 77 -6.19 9.11 2.51
CA ALA A 77 -6.23 7.68 2.21
C ALA A 77 -7.52 7.27 1.49
N ALA A 78 -8.67 7.85 1.90
CA ALA A 78 -9.97 7.60 1.27
C ALA A 78 -10.00 8.15 -0.17
N VAL A 79 -9.52 9.36 -0.41
CA VAL A 79 -9.42 9.96 -1.76
C VAL A 79 -8.55 9.11 -2.67
N ILE A 80 -7.38 8.68 -2.17
CA ILE A 80 -6.47 7.85 -2.95
C ILE A 80 -7.11 6.49 -3.27
N THR A 81 -7.74 5.84 -2.29
CA THR A 81 -8.44 4.56 -2.50
C THR A 81 -9.61 4.73 -3.48
N GLY A 82 -10.37 5.82 -3.38
CA GLY A 82 -11.44 6.14 -4.32
C GLY A 82 -10.92 6.31 -5.76
N ARG A 83 -9.75 6.94 -5.94
CA ARG A 83 -9.09 7.03 -7.26
C ARG A 83 -8.64 5.67 -7.78
N ASP A 84 -8.13 4.78 -6.92
CA ASP A 84 -7.80 3.41 -7.32
C ASP A 84 -9.04 2.65 -7.81
N VAL A 85 -10.16 2.82 -7.10
CA VAL A 85 -11.44 2.22 -7.48
C VAL A 85 -11.92 2.72 -8.84
N ARG A 86 -11.86 4.03 -9.08
CA ARG A 86 -12.23 4.63 -10.39
C ARG A 86 -11.32 4.19 -11.54
N ARG A 87 -10.08 3.78 -11.24
CA ARG A 87 -9.14 3.22 -12.22
C ARG A 87 -9.26 1.70 -12.35
N ARG A 88 -10.19 1.01 -11.69
CA ARG A 88 -10.27 -0.44 -11.87
C ARG A 88 -10.69 -0.74 -13.30
N ASP A 89 -9.85 -1.53 -13.97
CA ASP A 89 -10.19 -2.09 -15.26
C ASP A 89 -11.49 -2.92 -15.14
N PRO A 90 -12.52 -2.67 -15.97
CA PRO A 90 -13.75 -3.47 -15.93
C PRO A 90 -13.47 -4.96 -16.17
N VAL A 91 -12.42 -5.27 -16.94
CA VAL A 91 -11.97 -6.64 -17.16
C VAL A 91 -10.92 -6.97 -16.10
N ARG A 92 -11.24 -7.89 -15.18
CA ARG A 92 -10.26 -8.41 -14.21
C ARG A 92 -9.49 -9.61 -14.73
N ARG A 93 -10.12 -10.48 -15.51
CA ARG A 93 -9.56 -11.78 -15.90
C ARG A 93 -8.90 -11.65 -17.27
N PHE A 94 -7.66 -12.08 -17.36
CA PHE A 94 -6.99 -12.26 -18.65
C PHE A 94 -7.73 -13.29 -19.51
N THR A 95 -7.84 -13.02 -20.81
CA THR A 95 -8.39 -13.98 -21.77
C THR A 95 -7.50 -15.23 -21.87
N ARG A 96 -8.03 -16.33 -22.40
CA ARG A 96 -7.23 -17.55 -22.63
C ARG A 96 -6.02 -17.27 -23.52
N GLN A 97 -6.19 -16.42 -24.54
CA GLN A 97 -5.10 -15.99 -25.41
C GLN A 97 -4.05 -15.19 -24.65
N GLN A 98 -4.45 -14.17 -23.89
CA GLN A 98 -3.52 -13.36 -23.08
C GLN A 98 -2.75 -14.21 -22.07
N ARG A 99 -3.42 -15.19 -21.42
CA ARG A 99 -2.74 -16.11 -20.50
C ARG A 99 -1.73 -16.98 -21.23
N ARG A 100 -2.09 -17.57 -22.38
CA ARG A 100 -1.17 -18.39 -23.17
C ARG A 100 0.04 -17.58 -23.61
N GLU A 101 -0.18 -16.41 -24.20
CA GLU A 101 0.87 -15.52 -24.68
C GLU A 101 1.77 -15.06 -23.54
N GLY A 102 1.21 -14.62 -22.41
CA GLY A 102 1.98 -14.20 -21.25
C GLY A 102 2.81 -15.32 -20.63
N MET A 103 2.31 -16.56 -20.62
CA MET A 103 3.05 -17.73 -20.13
C MET A 103 4.15 -18.15 -21.10
N THR A 104 3.89 -18.16 -22.41
CA THR A 104 4.88 -18.41 -23.46
C THR A 104 5.99 -17.38 -23.42
N ARG A 105 5.64 -16.10 -23.26
CA ARG A 105 6.58 -14.98 -23.13
C ARG A 105 7.54 -15.16 -21.94
N ALA A 106 7.07 -15.76 -20.86
CA ALA A 106 7.89 -16.07 -19.69
C ALA A 106 8.66 -17.39 -19.82
N GLY A 107 8.55 -18.12 -20.93
CA GLY A 107 9.12 -19.47 -21.09
C GLY A 107 8.53 -20.50 -20.13
N GLY A 108 7.29 -20.29 -19.67
CA GLY A 108 6.64 -21.15 -18.68
C GLY A 108 7.26 -21.07 -17.27
N LEU A 109 8.16 -20.13 -17.01
CA LEU A 109 8.84 -19.97 -15.73
C LEU A 109 8.37 -18.72 -14.99
N CYS A 110 8.28 -18.82 -13.66
CA CYS A 110 7.91 -17.72 -12.78
C CYS A 110 8.83 -16.50 -12.99
N GLU A 111 8.25 -15.34 -13.29
CA GLU A 111 8.97 -14.07 -13.47
C GLU A 111 9.16 -13.30 -12.14
N LEU A 112 8.39 -13.69 -11.11
CA LEU A 112 8.50 -13.10 -9.78
C LEU A 112 9.82 -13.48 -9.10
N GLU A 113 10.15 -12.71 -8.07
CA GLU A 113 11.38 -12.86 -7.31
C GLU A 113 11.22 -13.92 -6.21
N ALA A 114 12.28 -14.71 -5.98
CA ALA A 114 12.39 -15.59 -4.82
C ALA A 114 13.74 -15.36 -4.15
N GLY A 115 13.74 -14.61 -3.04
CA GLY A 115 14.96 -14.30 -2.28
C GLY A 115 15.99 -13.48 -3.07
N PHE A 116 16.66 -12.54 -2.40
CA PHE A 116 17.79 -11.78 -2.98
C PHE A 116 17.54 -11.12 -4.36
N GLY A 117 16.27 -10.83 -4.71
CA GLY A 117 15.91 -10.20 -5.99
C GLY A 117 16.13 -11.06 -7.25
N ARG A 118 16.39 -12.36 -7.10
CA ARG A 118 16.60 -13.29 -8.22
C ARG A 118 15.26 -13.85 -8.72
N ARG A 119 15.20 -14.20 -10.01
CA ARG A 119 14.04 -14.86 -10.61
C ARG A 119 13.80 -16.21 -9.93
N CYS A 120 12.55 -16.53 -9.62
CA CYS A 120 12.21 -17.74 -8.87
C CYS A 120 12.56 -19.05 -9.60
N GLY A 121 12.56 -19.07 -10.94
CA GLY A 121 12.94 -20.24 -11.75
C GLY A 121 11.97 -21.44 -11.69
N ARG A 122 10.96 -21.42 -10.80
CA ARG A 122 9.92 -22.46 -10.73
C ARG A 122 8.96 -22.37 -11.91
N PRO A 123 8.29 -23.47 -12.31
CA PRO A 123 7.21 -23.43 -13.28
C PRO A 123 6.16 -22.39 -12.89
N ALA A 124 5.73 -21.60 -13.85
CA ALA A 124 4.59 -20.71 -13.67
C ALA A 124 3.30 -21.52 -13.76
N GLU A 125 2.36 -21.21 -12.89
CA GLU A 125 1.05 -21.87 -12.80
C GLU A 125 -0.09 -20.87 -13.03
N HIS A 126 0.16 -19.61 -12.70
CA HIS A 126 -0.83 -18.55 -12.67
C HIS A 126 -0.34 -17.34 -13.48
N GLY A 127 -1.30 -16.65 -14.11
CA GLY A 127 -1.09 -15.32 -14.67
C GLY A 127 -1.67 -14.30 -13.73
N ASP A 128 -0.85 -13.39 -13.21
CA ASP A 128 -1.23 -12.36 -12.25
C ASP A 128 -0.86 -10.97 -12.75
N HIS A 129 -1.45 -9.94 -12.15
CA HIS A 129 -1.14 -8.54 -12.47
C HIS A 129 0.10 -8.08 -11.69
N PHE A 130 1.15 -7.61 -12.37
CA PHE A 130 2.33 -7.04 -11.73
C PHE A 130 1.96 -5.87 -10.81
N TYR A 131 1.24 -4.88 -11.36
CA TYR A 131 0.54 -3.84 -10.61
C TYR A 131 -0.87 -4.33 -10.29
N PRO A 132 -1.28 -4.41 -9.01
CA PRO A 132 -2.53 -5.05 -8.62
C PRO A 132 -3.77 -4.44 -9.28
N TRP A 133 -4.65 -5.28 -9.84
CA TRP A 133 -5.93 -4.85 -10.41
C TRP A 133 -6.77 -4.02 -9.43
N SER A 134 -6.81 -4.41 -8.15
CA SER A 134 -7.55 -3.69 -7.10
C SER A 134 -7.06 -2.26 -6.85
N LYS A 135 -5.89 -1.89 -7.39
CA LYS A 135 -5.27 -0.56 -7.29
C LYS A 135 -5.25 0.18 -8.63
N GLY A 136 -5.97 -0.34 -9.63
CA GLY A 136 -6.05 0.24 -10.97
C GLY A 136 -4.97 -0.25 -11.94
N GLY A 137 -4.43 -1.47 -11.72
CA GLY A 137 -3.63 -2.14 -12.75
C GLY A 137 -4.50 -2.61 -13.92
N SER A 138 -4.03 -2.42 -15.15
CA SER A 138 -4.77 -2.86 -16.35
C SER A 138 -4.65 -4.36 -16.58
N THR A 139 -5.65 -4.97 -17.20
CA THR A 139 -5.61 -6.37 -17.66
C THR A 139 -5.03 -6.42 -19.07
N SER A 140 -3.73 -6.15 -19.15
CA SER A 140 -2.95 -6.16 -20.38
C SER A 140 -1.76 -7.11 -20.31
N LEU A 141 -1.19 -7.45 -21.45
CA LEU A 141 0.06 -8.22 -21.49
C LEU A 141 1.24 -7.48 -20.86
N GLN A 142 1.25 -6.15 -20.89
CA GLN A 142 2.32 -5.38 -20.23
C GLN A 142 2.25 -5.52 -18.71
N ASN A 143 1.04 -5.59 -18.13
CA ASN A 143 0.85 -5.83 -16.71
C ASN A 143 0.81 -7.32 -16.33
N PHE A 144 0.74 -8.24 -17.30
CA PHE A 144 0.75 -9.68 -17.05
C PHE A 144 2.10 -10.17 -16.53
N VAL A 145 2.06 -11.03 -15.52
CA VAL A 145 3.20 -11.77 -14.97
C VAL A 145 2.88 -13.24 -14.79
N ALA A 146 3.76 -14.09 -15.28
CA ALA A 146 3.72 -15.53 -15.01
C ALA A 146 4.29 -15.81 -13.61
N ALA A 147 3.50 -16.48 -12.75
CA ALA A 147 3.83 -16.70 -11.35
C ALA A 147 3.55 -18.15 -10.91
N CYS A 148 4.45 -18.70 -10.08
CA CYS A 148 4.16 -19.93 -9.32
C CYS A 148 3.25 -19.61 -8.12
N ALA A 149 2.52 -20.60 -7.58
CA ALA A 149 1.62 -20.38 -6.45
C ALA A 149 2.32 -19.78 -5.20
N ARG A 150 3.59 -20.11 -4.95
CA ARG A 150 4.34 -19.57 -3.80
C ARG A 150 4.59 -18.08 -3.94
N CYS A 151 5.18 -17.65 -5.06
CA CYS A 151 5.50 -16.23 -5.28
C CYS A 151 4.24 -15.38 -5.45
N ASN A 152 3.20 -15.93 -6.10
CA ASN A 152 1.91 -15.24 -6.23
C ASN A 152 1.29 -14.93 -4.86
N ARG A 153 1.23 -15.93 -3.97
CA ARG A 153 0.74 -15.75 -2.59
C ARG A 153 1.59 -14.79 -1.76
N ALA A 154 2.91 -14.80 -1.95
CA ALA A 154 3.81 -13.88 -1.26
C ALA A 154 3.64 -12.43 -1.74
N LYS A 155 3.46 -12.20 -3.04
CA LYS A 155 3.26 -10.88 -3.63
C LYS A 155 1.99 -10.19 -3.11
N ARG A 156 0.87 -10.94 -3.02
CA ARG A 156 -0.46 -10.41 -2.64
C ARG A 156 -0.86 -9.22 -3.53
N ALA A 157 -1.72 -8.34 -3.02
CA ALA A 157 -2.10 -7.07 -3.65
C ALA A 157 -1.11 -5.92 -3.32
N ASN A 158 0.18 -6.20 -3.10
CA ASN A 158 1.16 -5.16 -2.81
C ASN A 158 1.54 -4.37 -4.08
N ILE A 159 1.76 -3.07 -3.91
CA ILE A 159 2.29 -2.25 -5.01
C ILE A 159 3.77 -2.60 -5.14
N PRO A 160 4.26 -2.95 -6.34
CA PRO A 160 5.66 -3.26 -6.55
C PRO A 160 6.52 -2.02 -6.27
N SER A 161 7.67 -2.22 -5.61
CA SER A 161 8.62 -1.14 -5.38
C SER A 161 9.35 -0.76 -6.68
N PRO A 162 9.91 0.46 -6.77
CA PRO A 162 10.68 0.88 -7.96
C PRO A 162 11.82 -0.09 -8.28
N GLY A 163 12.50 -0.58 -7.24
CA GLY A 163 13.57 -1.56 -7.40
C GLY A 163 13.08 -2.91 -7.93
N GLN A 164 11.90 -3.39 -7.48
CA GLN A 164 11.30 -4.62 -8.02
C GLN A 164 10.94 -4.47 -9.49
N GLN A 165 10.36 -3.33 -9.87
CA GLN A 165 10.07 -3.01 -11.26
C GLN A 165 11.35 -3.00 -12.10
N GLN A 166 12.36 -2.22 -11.72
CA GLN A 166 13.62 -2.12 -12.46
C GLN A 166 14.30 -3.48 -12.63
N ARG A 167 14.30 -4.33 -11.57
CA ARG A 167 14.85 -5.68 -11.67
C ARG A 167 14.04 -6.57 -12.60
N MET A 168 12.70 -6.49 -12.57
CA MET A 168 11.85 -7.21 -13.51
C MET A 168 12.12 -6.80 -14.95
N GLU A 169 12.13 -5.49 -15.23
CA GLU A 169 12.41 -4.94 -16.56
C GLU A 169 13.80 -5.33 -17.05
N ARG A 170 14.81 -5.29 -16.17
CA ARG A 170 16.17 -5.74 -16.50
C ARG A 170 16.19 -7.22 -16.87
N ARG A 171 15.57 -8.09 -16.06
CA ARG A 171 15.51 -9.53 -16.35
C ARG A 171 14.76 -9.81 -17.65
N ARG A 172 13.66 -9.09 -17.92
CA ARG A 172 12.91 -9.23 -19.18
C ARG A 172 13.77 -8.95 -20.40
N ARG A 173 14.76 -8.06 -20.33
CA ARG A 173 15.72 -7.83 -21.43
C ARG A 173 16.57 -9.06 -21.77
N GLU A 174 16.74 -10.00 -20.83
CA GLU A 174 17.58 -11.19 -21.02
C GLU A 174 16.86 -12.30 -21.79
N TYR A 175 15.53 -12.37 -21.72
CA TYR A 175 14.75 -13.48 -22.31
C TYR A 175 13.60 -13.04 -23.21
N LEU A 176 13.29 -11.73 -23.29
CA LEU A 176 12.34 -11.21 -24.27
C LEU A 176 13.05 -10.81 -25.56
N PRO A 177 12.40 -11.00 -26.72
CA PRO A 177 12.91 -10.47 -27.98
C PRO A 177 13.13 -8.95 -27.90
N PRO A 178 14.13 -8.37 -28.58
CA PRO A 178 14.37 -6.92 -28.58
C PRO A 178 13.19 -6.08 -29.06
N SER A 179 12.31 -6.64 -29.90
CA SER A 179 11.07 -6.00 -30.38
C SER A 179 9.95 -5.98 -29.35
N SER A 180 10.07 -6.72 -28.25
CA SER A 180 9.03 -6.82 -27.21
C SER A 180 9.16 -5.72 -26.16
N SER A 181 8.02 -5.23 -25.69
CA SER A 181 7.96 -4.30 -24.57
C SER A 181 8.44 -4.98 -23.27
N VAL A 182 9.51 -4.46 -22.68
CA VAL A 182 10.04 -4.93 -21.38
C VAL A 182 9.39 -4.26 -20.18
N SER A 183 8.65 -3.17 -20.39
CA SER A 183 7.97 -2.44 -19.31
C SER A 183 6.91 -3.30 -18.63
N VAL A 184 6.71 -3.03 -17.34
CA VAL A 184 5.80 -3.79 -16.48
C VAL A 184 4.93 -2.85 -15.65
N GLY A 185 3.74 -3.30 -15.26
CA GLY A 185 2.91 -2.56 -14.32
C GLY A 185 2.04 -1.49 -14.95
N GLU A 186 1.58 -1.73 -16.18
CA GLU A 186 0.62 -0.85 -16.84
C GLU A 186 -0.61 -0.63 -15.95
N ARG A 187 -1.05 0.63 -15.89
CA ARG A 187 -2.20 1.07 -15.13
C ARG A 187 -3.33 1.41 -16.08
N HIS A 188 -4.54 1.12 -15.65
CA HIS A 188 -5.71 1.56 -16.39
C HIS A 188 -5.84 3.10 -16.27
N PRO A 189 -6.16 3.79 -17.37
CA PRO A 189 -6.35 5.24 -17.36
C PRO A 189 -7.51 5.63 -16.43
N LEU A 190 -7.53 6.89 -15.99
CA LEU A 190 -8.76 7.44 -15.42
C LEU A 190 -9.72 7.70 -16.58
N PRO A 191 -11.02 7.40 -16.39
CA PRO A 191 -12.05 7.97 -17.26
C PRO A 191 -12.06 9.50 -17.15
#